data_AF-A0AAD9N079-F1
#
_entry.id   AF-A0AAD9N079-F1
#
_cell.length_a   1.000
_cell.length_b   1.000
_cell.length_c   1.000
_cell.angle_alpha   90.00
_cell.angle_beta   90.00
_cell.angle_gamma   90.00
#
_symmetry.space_group_name_H-M   'P 1'
#
loop_
_entity.id
_entity.type
_entity.pdbx_description
1 polymer ?
#
loop_
_entity_poly.entity_id
_entity_poly.type
_entity_poly.pdbx_seq_one_letter_code
_entity_poly.pdbx_strand_id
1 'polypeptide(L)'
;MYVCMYVCMYVCMYVCMYVCMYVCMYVCMYVCMYVCMYVCMYVCMYVCMYVCMYVCMYVCMYVCMYVCMYVCMYVCMYVCMYVCMYVCFLYVCMYVGFKKLNK
;
A
#
# COMPACT_ATOMS: atom_id res chain seq x y z
N MET A 1 36.87 63.50 -7.58
CA MET A 1 36.64 62.31 -8.43
C MET A 1 37.17 61.02 -7.79
N TYR A 2 38.41 60.95 -7.30
CA TYR A 2 38.96 59.73 -6.67
C TYR A 2 38.14 59.20 -5.48
N VAL A 3 37.69 60.08 -4.58
CA VAL A 3 36.88 59.69 -3.42
C VAL A 3 35.53 59.08 -3.85
N CYS A 4 34.84 59.68 -4.82
CA CYS A 4 33.59 59.11 -5.36
C CYS A 4 33.81 57.74 -6.00
N MET A 5 34.88 57.55 -6.78
CA MET A 5 35.19 56.26 -7.40
C MET A 5 35.48 55.18 -6.35
N TYR A 6 36.23 55.52 -5.30
CA TYR A 6 36.58 54.58 -4.24
C TYR A 6 35.36 54.16 -3.42
N VAL A 7 34.51 55.12 -3.04
CA VAL A 7 33.28 54.85 -2.30
C VAL A 7 32.32 54.03 -3.16
N CYS A 8 32.17 54.36 -4.44
CA CYS A 8 31.29 53.61 -5.33
C CYS A 8 31.75 52.15 -5.50
N MET A 9 33.06 51.93 -5.72
CA MET A 9 33.64 50.58 -5.81
C MET A 9 33.47 49.78 -4.52
N TYR A 10 33.72 50.41 -3.37
CA TYR A 10 33.63 49.72 -2.08
C TYR A 10 32.19 49.33 -1.74
N VAL A 11 31.23 50.25 -1.96
CA VAL A 11 29.80 49.98 -1.76
C VAL A 11 29.32 48.91 -2.73
N CYS A 12 29.70 48.98 -4.01
CA CYS A 12 29.27 47.99 -5.00
C CYS A 12 29.80 46.60 -4.66
N MET A 13 31.08 46.48 -4.31
CA MET A 13 31.70 45.21 -3.88
C MET A 13 31.05 44.67 -2.61
N TYR A 14 30.86 45.50 -1.60
CA TYR A 14 30.31 45.07 -0.32
C TYR A 14 28.85 44.64 -0.46
N VAL A 15 28.03 45.42 -1.16
CA VAL A 15 26.62 45.10 -1.41
C VAL A 15 26.50 43.86 -2.28
N CYS A 16 27.25 43.74 -3.38
CA CYS A 16 27.20 42.53 -4.22
C CYS A 16 27.62 41.29 -3.43
N MET A 17 28.73 41.33 -2.70
CA MET A 17 29.19 40.18 -1.91
C MET A 17 28.19 39.81 -0.83
N TYR A 18 27.68 40.77 -0.07
CA TYR A 18 26.79 40.50 1.05
C TYR A 18 25.42 40.02 0.56
N VAL A 19 24.86 40.67 -0.46
CA VAL A 19 23.56 40.27 -1.05
C VAL A 19 23.69 38.92 -1.73
N CYS A 20 24.71 38.68 -2.55
CA CYS A 20 24.89 37.36 -3.18
C CYS A 20 25.08 36.26 -2.14
N MET A 21 25.95 36.46 -1.15
CA MET A 21 26.17 35.44 -0.10
C MET A 21 24.90 35.18 0.71
N TYR A 22 24.21 36.23 1.15
CA TYR A 22 23.04 36.08 1.99
C TYR A 22 21.86 35.49 1.23
N VAL A 23 21.59 35.98 0.01
CA VAL A 23 20.51 35.46 -0.84
C VAL A 23 20.82 34.02 -1.26
N CYS A 24 22.02 33.72 -1.74
CA CYS A 24 22.36 32.34 -2.10
C CYS A 24 22.26 31.40 -0.90
N MET A 25 22.84 31.75 0.24
CA MET A 25 22.79 30.88 1.43
C MET A 25 21.35 30.72 1.93
N TYR A 26 20.60 31.79 2.06
CA TYR A 26 19.24 31.74 2.61
C TYR A 26 18.28 31.05 1.65
N VAL A 27 18.31 31.38 0.35
CA VAL A 27 17.45 30.74 -0.64
C VAL A 27 17.83 29.28 -0.81
N CYS A 28 19.12 28.93 -0.95
CA CYS A 28 19.52 27.53 -1.08
C CYS A 28 19.15 26.73 0.18
N MET A 29 19.47 27.23 1.38
CA MET A 29 19.14 26.50 2.62
C MET A 29 17.63 26.38 2.80
N TYR A 30 16.87 27.45 2.62
CA TYR A 30 15.44 27.44 2.87
C TYR A 30 14.69 26.63 1.81
N VAL A 31 15.02 26.80 0.53
CA VAL A 31 14.40 26.04 -0.56
C VAL A 31 14.80 24.57 -0.47
N CYS A 32 16.09 24.24 -0.29
CA CYS A 32 16.49 22.84 -0.15
C CYS A 32 15.85 22.20 1.08
N MET A 33 15.91 22.82 2.25
CA MET A 33 15.32 22.24 3.47
C MET A 33 13.81 22.10 3.34
N TYR A 34 13.12 23.15 2.88
CA TYR A 34 11.66 23.13 2.82
C TYR A 34 11.16 22.19 1.71
N VAL A 35 11.73 22.26 0.51
CA VAL A 35 11.33 21.38 -0.59
C VAL A 35 11.71 19.93 -0.27
N CYS A 36 12.92 19.64 0.20
CA CYS A 36 13.28 18.27 0.56
C CYS A 36 12.42 17.75 1.70
N MET A 37 12.24 18.49 2.80
CA MET A 37 11.40 18.02 3.91
C MET A 37 9.96 17.84 3.49
N TYR A 38 9.37 18.82 2.79
CA TYR A 38 7.95 18.76 2.43
C TYR A 38 7.70 17.69 1.37
N VAL A 39 8.52 17.61 0.33
CA VAL A 39 8.38 16.59 -0.71
C VAL A 39 8.66 15.20 -0.14
N CYS A 40 9.75 15.00 0.61
CA CYS A 40 10.02 13.69 1.21
C CYS A 40 8.91 13.29 2.18
N MET A 41 8.50 14.16 3.11
CA MET A 41 7.44 13.83 4.07
C MET A 41 6.11 13.57 3.37
N TYR A 42 5.71 14.41 2.43
CA TYR A 42 4.42 14.27 1.76
C TYR A 42 4.39 13.07 0.83
N VAL A 43 5.44 12.87 0.02
CA VAL A 43 5.53 11.71 -0.88
C VAL A 43 5.65 10.42 -0.06
N CYS A 44 6.52 10.36 0.95
CA CYS A 44 6.64 9.15 1.77
C CYS A 44 5.34 8.87 2.53
N MET A 45 4.73 9.85 3.19
CA MET A 45 3.47 9.64 3.91
C MET A 45 2.33 9.24 2.96
N TYR A 46 2.17 9.95 1.85
CA TYR A 46 1.07 9.68 0.92
C TYR A 46 1.26 8.35 0.22
N VAL A 47 2.45 8.06 -0.31
CA VAL A 47 2.74 6.80 -1.00
C VAL A 47 2.66 5.64 0.00
N CYS A 48 3.29 5.73 1.17
CA CYS A 48 3.22 4.66 2.16
C CYS A 48 1.78 4.44 2.65
N MET A 49 1.05 5.48 3.03
CA MET A 49 -0.33 5.34 3.50
C MET A 49 -1.24 4.81 2.39
N TYR A 50 -1.18 5.38 1.20
CA TYR A 50 -2.07 5.01 0.11
C TYR A 50 -1.74 3.61 -0.40
N VAL A 51 -0.47 3.30 -0.66
CA VAL A 51 -0.07 1.97 -1.14
C VAL A 51 -0.33 0.93 -0.05
N CYS A 52 0.09 1.14 1.20
CA CYS A 52 -0.15 0.17 2.26
C CYS A 52 -1.66 -0.02 2.50
N MET A 53 -2.44 1.04 2.63
CA MET A 53 -3.88 0.90 2.86
C MET A 53 -4.58 0.26 1.69
N TYR A 54 -4.29 0.69 0.46
CA TYR A 54 -4.96 0.17 -0.72
C TYR A 54 -4.55 -1.29 -0.96
N VAL A 55 -3.26 -1.60 -0.96
CA VAL A 55 -2.77 -2.97 -1.14
C VAL A 55 -3.27 -3.88 -0.02
N CYS A 56 -3.15 -3.49 1.25
CA CYS A 56 -3.63 -4.32 2.35
C CYS A 56 -5.15 -4.50 2.28
N MET A 57 -5.94 -3.45 2.08
CA MET A 57 -7.39 -3.58 1.98
C MET A 57 -7.81 -4.41 0.78
N TYR A 58 -7.25 -4.15 -0.39
CA TYR A 58 -7.64 -4.84 -1.62
C TYR A 58 -7.21 -6.30 -1.58
N VAL A 59 -5.94 -6.58 -1.22
CA VAL A 59 -5.43 -7.95 -1.14
C VAL A 59 -6.13 -8.71 -0.02
N CYS A 60 -6.25 -8.16 1.19
CA CYS A 60 -6.94 -8.86 2.27
C CYS A 60 -8.42 -9.09 1.94
N MET A 61 -9.14 -8.08 1.44
CA MET A 61 -10.55 -8.26 1.10
C MET A 61 -10.73 -9.25 -0.05
N TYR A 62 -9.99 -9.10 -1.15
CA TYR A 62 -10.15 -10.01 -2.28
C TYR A 62 -9.71 -11.42 -1.93
N VAL A 63 -8.53 -11.60 -1.35
CA VAL A 63 -8.02 -12.94 -1.03
C VAL A 63 -8.91 -13.59 0.03
N CYS A 64 -9.26 -12.91 1.12
CA CYS A 64 -10.15 -13.49 2.12
C CYS A 64 -11.52 -13.79 1.54
N MET A 65 -12.15 -12.87 0.79
CA MET A 65 -13.48 -13.12 0.23
C MET A 65 -13.45 -14.24 -0.82
N TYR A 66 -12.51 -14.21 -1.76
CA TYR A 66 -12.40 -15.26 -2.78
C TYR A 66 -12.08 -16.60 -2.15
N VAL A 67 -11.04 -16.68 -1.32
CA VAL A 67 -10.61 -17.95 -0.72
C VAL A 67 -11.72 -18.49 0.18
N CYS A 68 -12.29 -17.67 1.07
CA CYS A 68 -13.39 -18.14 1.93
C CYS A 68 -14.60 -18.57 1.11
N MET A 69 -15.04 -17.79 0.12
CA MET A 69 -16.22 -18.15 -0.67
C MET A 69 -15.97 -19.38 -1.52
N TYR A 70 -14.84 -19.45 -2.25
CA TYR A 70 -14.53 -20.61 -3.09
C TYR A 70 -14.31 -21.86 -2.27
N VAL A 71 -13.47 -21.79 -1.23
CA VAL A 71 -13.14 -22.97 -0.41
C VAL A 71 -14.39 -23.43 0.33
N CYS A 72 -15.14 -22.54 0.99
CA CYS A 72 -16.36 -22.95 1.68
C CYS A 72 -17.38 -23.54 0.71
N MET A 73 -17.63 -22.91 -0.45
CA MET A 73 -18.62 -23.42 -1.41
C MET A 73 -18.17 -24.76 -2.00
N TYR A 74 -16.92 -24.88 -2.46
CA TYR A 74 -16.42 -26.12 -3.04
C TYR A 74 -16.36 -27.24 -2.02
N VAL A 75 -15.77 -27.00 -0.84
CA VAL A 75 -15.63 -28.02 0.19
C VAL A 75 -17.01 -28.44 0.69
N CYS A 76 -17.92 -27.51 1.00
CA CYS A 76 -19.26 -27.87 1.44
C CYS A 76 -20.02 -28.65 0.37
N MET A 77 -19.98 -28.23 -0.90
CA MET A 77 -20.68 -28.94 -1.97
C MET A 77 -20.10 -30.33 -2.20
N TYR A 78 -18.77 -30.46 -2.28
CA TYR A 78 -18.12 -31.75 -2.48
C TYR A 78 -18.36 -32.70 -1.30
N VAL A 79 -18.12 -32.23 -0.07
CA VAL A 79 -18.28 -33.05 1.13
C VAL A 79 -19.75 -33.47 1.27
N CYS A 80 -20.71 -32.55 1.12
CA CYS A 80 -22.13 -32.89 1.21
C CYS A 80 -22.53 -33.91 0.13
N MET A 81 -22.09 -33.74 -1.12
CA MET A 81 -22.41 -34.67 -2.20
C MET A 81 -21.81 -36.07 -1.93
N TYR A 82 -20.54 -36.15 -1.55
CA TYR A 82 -19.88 -37.43 -1.26
C TYR A 82 -20.49 -38.13 -0.05
N VAL A 83 -20.74 -37.40 1.04
CA VAL A 83 -21.36 -37.97 2.25
C VAL A 83 -22.77 -38.46 1.95
N CYS A 84 -23.60 -37.67 1.26
CA CYS A 84 -24.95 -38.08 0.87
C CYS A 84 -24.93 -39.35 -0.01
N MET A 85 -24.03 -39.41 -0.99
CA MET A 85 -23.89 -40.59 -1.86
C MET A 85 -23.47 -41.84 -1.07
N TYR A 86 -22.51 -41.70 -0.16
CA TYR A 86 -22.05 -42.82 0.67
C TYR A 86 -23.13 -43.32 1.62
N VAL A 87 -23.85 -42.41 2.28
CA VAL A 87 -24.94 -42.76 3.19
C VAL A 87 -26.09 -43.42 2.44
N CYS A 88 -26.47 -42.89 1.27
CA CYS A 88 -27.48 -43.50 0.41
C CYS A 88 -27.06 -44.91 -0.03
N PHE A 89 -25.81 -45.10 -0.43
CA PHE A 89 -25.30 -46.42 -0.84
C PHE A 89 -25.35 -47.43 0.32
N LEU A 90 -24.90 -47.04 1.51
CA LEU A 90 -24.97 -47.87 2.71
C LEU A 90 -26.42 -48.24 3.08
N TYR A 91 -27.34 -47.27 3.01
CA TYR A 91 -28.76 -47.52 3.24
C TYR A 91 -29.32 -48.55 2.25
N VAL A 92 -29.05 -48.38 0.95
CA VAL A 92 -29.49 -49.34 -0.08
C VAL A 92 -28.88 -50.72 0.18
N CYS A 93 -27.59 -50.82 0.49
CA CYS A 93 -26.95 -52.09 0.82
C CYS A 93 -27.56 -52.76 2.06
N MET A 94 -27.86 -52.01 3.12
CA MET A 94 -28.53 -52.55 4.30
C MET A 94 -29.94 -53.03 4.00
N TYR A 95 -30.75 -52.26 3.26
CA TYR A 95 -32.11 -52.64 2.88
C TYR A 95 -32.15 -53.89 2.00
N VAL A 96 -31.27 -53.98 1.00
CA VAL A 96 -31.16 -55.16 0.13
C VAL A 96 -30.63 -56.37 0.92
N GLY A 97 -29.65 -56.17 1.80
CA GLY A 97 -29.14 -57.21 2.70
C GLY A 97 -30.21 -57.76 3.65
N PHE A 98 -31.00 -56.89 4.28
CA PHE A 98 -32.12 -57.28 5.14
C PHE A 98 -33.20 -58.04 4.38
N LYS A 99 -33.53 -57.62 3.15
CA LYS A 99 -34.49 -58.32 2.29
C LYS A 99 -33.99 -59.71 1.86
N LYS A 100 -32.67 -59.91 1.81
CA LYS A 100 -32.04 -61.19 1.48
C LYS A 100 -31.92 -62.13 2.68
N LEU A 101 -31.91 -61.59 3.90
CA LEU A 101 -31.93 -62.35 5.17
C LEU A 101 -33.35 -62.75 5.61
N ASN A 102 -34.38 -61.97 5.25
CA ASN A 102 -35.79 -62.24 5.57
C ASN A 102 -36.54 -63.04 4.47
N LYS A 103 -35.81 -63.62 3.51
CA LYS A 103 -36.30 -64.61 2.55
C LYS A 103 -35.60 -65.93 2.82
#